data_AF-A0A6M3JGM5-F1
#
_entry.id   AF-A0A6M3JGM5-F1
#
_cell.length_a   1.000
_cell.length_b   1.000
_cell.length_c   1.000
_cell.angle_alpha   90.00
_cell.angle_beta   90.00
_cell.angle_gamma   90.00
#
_symmetry.space_group_name_H-M   'P 1'
#
loop_
_entity.id
_entity.type
_entity.pdbx_description
1 polymer ?
#
loop_
_entity_poly.entity_id
_entity_poly.type
_entity_poly.pdbx_seq_one_letter_code
_entity_poly.pdbx_strand_id
1 'polypeptide(L)'
;MVIDSRAMVEAIIEARNKVERLEIDLTAAKDGKLKAEAKLIEVMDLQGIKSTKIETSFGLMLAVKKETLYVSVKAEDREQLLKWVDEDCGRSDLIKQTIHNKSLEGFVNQRLKDAEPVPSFISTYFKPGILIRKGV
;
A
#
# COMPACT_ATOMS: atom_id res chain seq x y z
N MET A 1 -21.26 -33.97 -25.89
CA MET A 1 -20.79 -33.48 -24.59
C MET A 1 -21.74 -32.36 -24.19
N VAL A 2 -22.70 -32.63 -23.30
CA VAL A 2 -23.66 -31.61 -22.88
C VAL A 2 -22.96 -30.76 -21.82
N ILE A 3 -22.79 -29.47 -22.11
CA ILE A 3 -22.28 -28.52 -21.13
C ILE A 3 -23.38 -28.33 -20.10
N ASP A 4 -23.16 -28.81 -18.87
CA ASP A 4 -24.09 -28.64 -17.76
C ASP A 4 -23.95 -27.21 -17.20
N SER A 5 -24.71 -26.30 -17.82
CA SER A 5 -24.74 -24.89 -17.45
C SER A 5 -25.12 -24.67 -15.97
N ARG A 6 -25.88 -25.59 -15.35
CA ARG A 6 -26.26 -25.47 -13.94
C ARG A 6 -25.05 -25.70 -13.03
N ALA A 7 -24.32 -26.78 -13.26
CA ALA A 7 -23.09 -27.08 -12.50
C ALA A 7 -22.06 -25.94 -12.62
N MET A 8 -21.95 -25.33 -13.80
CA MET A 8 -21.08 -24.16 -14.01
C MET A 8 -21.52 -22.94 -13.21
N VAL A 9 -22.83 -22.65 -13.16
CA VAL A 9 -23.35 -21.53 -12.36
C VAL A 9 -23.14 -21.77 -10.86
N GLU A 10 -23.38 -22.99 -10.37
CA GLU A 10 -23.14 -23.37 -8.97
C GLU A 10 -21.65 -23.18 -8.59
N ALA A 11 -20.72 -23.63 -9.45
CA ALA A 11 -19.28 -23.43 -9.24
C ALA A 11 -18.87 -21.94 -9.21
N ILE A 12 -19.48 -21.10 -10.07
CA ILE A 12 -19.25 -19.64 -10.07
C ILE A 12 -19.74 -19.01 -8.76
N ILE A 13 -20.90 -19.41 -8.27
CA ILE A 13 -21.45 -18.90 -7.00
C ILE A 13 -20.55 -19.29 -5.83
N GLU A 14 -20.12 -20.54 -5.76
CA GLU A 14 -19.21 -21.01 -4.72
C GLU A 14 -17.87 -20.26 -4.75
N ALA A 15 -17.29 -20.09 -5.95
CA ALA A 15 -16.07 -19.33 -6.13
C ALA A 15 -16.21 -17.87 -5.70
N ARG A 16 -17.32 -17.20 -6.05
CA ARG A 16 -17.60 -15.81 -5.63
C ARG A 16 -17.69 -15.69 -4.11
N ASN A 17 -18.45 -16.58 -3.46
CA ASN A 17 -18.59 -16.58 -2.00
C ASN A 17 -17.23 -16.81 -1.31
N LYS A 18 -16.37 -17.66 -1.90
CA LYS A 18 -15.01 -17.88 -1.38
C LYS A 18 -14.13 -16.64 -1.51
N VAL A 19 -14.20 -15.94 -2.65
CA VAL A 19 -13.48 -14.67 -2.84
C VAL A 19 -13.91 -13.64 -1.81
N GLU A 20 -15.21 -13.43 -1.65
CA GLU A 20 -15.76 -12.46 -0.69
C GLU A 20 -15.30 -12.73 0.75
N ARG A 21 -15.35 -14.01 1.19
CA ARG A 21 -14.85 -14.38 2.52
C ARG A 21 -13.37 -14.07 2.71
N LEU A 22 -12.54 -14.42 1.72
CA LEU A 22 -11.11 -14.16 1.79
C LEU A 22 -10.79 -12.66 1.77
N GLU A 23 -11.59 -11.84 1.09
CA GLU A 23 -11.45 -10.38 1.11
C GLU A 23 -11.79 -9.78 2.48
N ILE A 24 -12.83 -10.31 3.14
CA ILE A 24 -13.18 -9.94 4.52
C ILE A 24 -12.03 -10.29 5.47
N ASP A 25 -11.53 -11.52 5.41
CA ASP A 25 -10.42 -11.99 6.25
C ASP A 25 -9.15 -11.17 6.01
N LEU A 26 -8.85 -10.87 4.75
CA LEU A 26 -7.71 -10.03 4.37
C LEU A 26 -7.83 -8.62 4.93
N THR A 27 -9.04 -8.05 4.91
CA THR A 27 -9.31 -6.72 5.45
C THR A 27 -9.15 -6.71 6.97
N ALA A 28 -9.72 -7.70 7.66
CA ALA A 28 -9.58 -7.85 9.10
C ALA A 28 -8.10 -8.05 9.52
N ALA A 29 -7.34 -8.87 8.78
CA ALA A 29 -5.92 -9.09 9.04
C ALA A 29 -5.08 -7.81 8.83
N LYS A 30 -5.38 -7.02 7.79
CA LYS A 30 -4.73 -5.72 7.54
C LYS A 30 -4.98 -4.74 8.69
N ASP A 31 -6.22 -4.65 9.17
CA ASP A 31 -6.58 -3.78 10.29
C ASP A 31 -5.92 -4.22 11.59
N GLY A 32 -5.90 -5.53 11.87
CA GLY A 32 -5.19 -6.11 13.01
C GLY A 32 -3.70 -5.76 12.99
N LYS A 33 -3.06 -5.90 11.83
CA LYS A 33 -1.67 -5.51 11.61
C LYS A 33 -1.46 -4.01 11.89
N LEU A 34 -2.26 -3.13 11.30
CA LEU A 34 -2.12 -1.67 11.47
C LEU A 34 -2.28 -1.25 12.93
N LYS A 35 -3.24 -1.84 13.66
CA LYS A 35 -3.42 -1.58 15.10
C LYS A 35 -2.22 -2.05 15.92
N ALA A 36 -1.64 -3.20 15.59
CA ALA A 36 -0.44 -3.70 16.26
C ALA A 36 0.78 -2.81 15.99
N GLU A 37 0.97 -2.36 14.75
CA GLU A 37 2.04 -1.42 14.39
C GLU A 37 1.91 -0.09 15.15
N ALA A 38 0.70 0.49 15.21
CA ALA A 38 0.45 1.74 15.93
C ALA A 38 0.79 1.62 17.43
N LYS A 39 0.38 0.53 18.09
CA LYS A 39 0.72 0.27 19.50
C LYS A 39 2.22 0.11 19.72
N LEU A 40 2.92 -0.59 18.82
CA LEU A 40 4.36 -0.74 18.94
C LEU A 40 5.10 0.60 18.75
N ILE A 41 4.63 1.44 17.82
CA ILE A 41 5.15 2.81 17.62
C ILE A 41 4.99 3.61 18.92
N GLU A 42 3.80 3.57 19.53
CA GLU A 42 3.51 4.26 20.80
C GLU A 42 4.45 3.81 21.93
N VAL A 43 4.63 2.50 22.12
CA VAL A 43 5.57 1.96 23.12
C VAL A 43 6.99 2.44 22.87
N MET A 44 7.43 2.41 21.61
CA MET A 44 8.76 2.89 21.24
C MET A 44 8.90 4.41 21.41
N ASP A 45 7.82 5.19 21.21
CA ASP A 45 7.81 6.65 21.41
C ASP A 45 7.93 6.98 22.90
N LEU A 46 7.18 6.28 23.76
CA LEU A 46 7.28 6.40 25.21
C LEU A 46 8.69 6.09 25.73
N GLN A 47 9.41 5.17 25.08
CA GLN A 47 10.79 4.82 25.40
C GLN A 47 11.83 5.72 24.73
N GLY A 48 11.42 6.63 23.83
CA GLY A 48 12.33 7.49 23.08
C GLY A 48 13.25 6.73 22.09
N ILE A 49 12.85 5.53 21.65
CA ILE A 49 13.66 4.67 20.78
C ILE A 49 13.14 4.63 19.34
N LYS A 50 14.08 4.52 18.39
CA LYS A 50 13.79 4.38 16.96
C LYS A 50 13.83 2.93 16.47
N SER A 51 14.47 2.04 17.22
CA SER A 51 14.54 0.61 16.92
C SER A 51 14.70 -0.23 18.18
N THR A 52 14.24 -1.47 18.15
CA THR A 52 14.39 -2.44 19.24
C THR A 52 14.57 -3.87 18.71
N LYS A 53 15.32 -4.69 19.44
CA LYS A 53 15.44 -6.13 19.19
C LYS A 53 14.47 -6.86 20.12
N ILE A 54 13.64 -7.75 19.57
CA ILE A 54 12.58 -8.46 20.29
C ILE A 54 12.72 -9.95 19.98
N GLU A 55 12.78 -10.78 21.02
CA GLU A 55 12.70 -12.23 20.87
C GLU A 55 11.25 -12.65 20.65
N THR A 56 11.02 -13.47 19.62
CA THR A 56 9.68 -13.93 19.20
C THR A 56 9.70 -15.43 18.95
N SER A 57 8.53 -16.04 18.74
CA SER A 57 8.43 -17.43 18.28
C SER A 57 9.10 -17.70 16.93
N PHE A 58 9.43 -16.65 16.17
CA PHE A 58 10.15 -16.71 14.90
C PHE A 58 11.65 -16.43 15.03
N GLY A 59 12.16 -16.32 16.26
CA GLY A 59 13.53 -15.96 16.59
C GLY A 59 13.68 -14.48 16.97
N LEU A 60 14.93 -14.00 16.95
CA LEU A 60 15.26 -12.61 17.25
C LEU A 60 14.88 -11.71 16.06
N MET A 61 14.02 -10.72 16.31
CA MET A 61 13.53 -9.79 15.30
C MET A 61 13.99 -8.37 15.64
N LEU A 62 14.42 -7.60 14.63
CA LEU A 62 14.69 -6.18 14.73
C LEU A 62 13.45 -5.42 14.23
N ALA A 63 12.85 -4.60 15.08
CA ALA A 63 11.79 -3.66 14.74
C ALA A 63 12.37 -2.25 14.63
N VAL A 64 12.12 -1.58 13.51
CA VAL A 64 12.61 -0.22 13.23
C VAL A 64 11.45 0.67 12.83
N LYS A 65 11.33 1.85 13.44
CA LYS A 65 10.39 2.88 12.99
C LYS A 65 10.79 3.34 11.60
N LYS A 66 9.84 3.30 10.68
CA LYS A 66 10.00 3.76 9.31
C LYS A 66 8.91 4.74 8.99
N GLU A 67 9.28 5.91 8.50
CA GLU A 67 8.34 6.81 7.86
C GLU A 67 8.29 6.47 6.37
N THR A 68 7.06 6.30 5.86
CA THR A 68 6.83 6.10 4.44
C THR A 68 6.13 7.33 3.91
N LEU A 69 6.70 7.93 2.87
CA LEU A 69 6.09 9.03 2.15
C LEU A 69 4.95 8.48 1.29
N TYR A 70 3.76 9.02 1.54
CA TYR A 70 2.56 8.75 0.76
C TYR A 70 2.22 9.97 -0.07
N VAL A 71 1.71 9.69 -1.26
CA VAL A 71 1.26 10.68 -2.22
C VAL A 71 -0.26 10.55 -2.31
N SER A 72 -0.96 11.67 -2.20
CA SER A 72 -2.41 11.76 -2.29
C SER A 72 -2.78 12.81 -3.31
N VAL A 73 -3.72 12.47 -4.18
CA VAL A 73 -4.32 13.39 -5.15
C VAL A 73 -5.83 13.29 -4.99
N LYS A 74 -6.51 14.43 -4.98
CA LYS A 74 -7.98 14.44 -4.90
C LYS A 74 -8.55 13.80 -6.15
N ALA A 75 -9.73 13.20 -6.03
CA ALA A 75 -10.40 12.58 -7.16
C ALA A 75 -10.66 13.59 -8.31
N GLU A 76 -10.96 14.85 -7.95
CA GLU A 76 -11.18 15.97 -8.87
C GLU A 76 -9.92 16.30 -9.69
N ASP A 77 -8.74 16.22 -9.08
CA ASP A 77 -7.46 16.57 -9.71
C ASP A 77 -6.87 15.41 -10.53
N ARG A 78 -7.56 14.27 -10.60
CA ARG A 78 -7.06 13.05 -11.26
C ARG A 78 -6.82 13.25 -12.76
N GLU A 79 -7.70 13.97 -13.44
CA GLU A 79 -7.52 14.25 -14.87
C GLU A 79 -6.29 15.14 -15.11
N GLN A 80 -6.10 16.14 -14.24
CA GLN A 80 -4.95 17.03 -14.30
C GLN A 80 -3.63 16.31 -14.01
N LEU A 81 -3.65 15.34 -13.08
CA LEU A 81 -2.51 14.47 -12.81
C LEU A 81 -2.12 13.65 -14.03
N LEU A 82 -3.10 13.08 -14.74
CA LEU A 82 -2.84 12.30 -15.96
C LEU A 82 -2.26 13.19 -17.06
N LYS A 83 -2.81 14.39 -17.27
CA LYS A 83 -2.26 15.35 -18.24
C LYS A 83 -0.82 15.73 -17.89
N TRP A 84 -0.52 16.03 -16.64
CA TRP A 84 0.85 16.32 -16.19
C TRP A 84 1.82 15.15 -16.43
N VAL A 85 1.40 13.91 -16.15
CA VAL A 85 2.23 12.72 -16.41
C VAL A 85 2.48 12.53 -17.92
N ASP A 86 1.49 12.83 -18.75
CA ASP A 86 1.57 12.67 -20.20
C ASP A 86 2.44 13.77 -20.83
N GLU A 87 2.02 15.01 -20.63
CA GLU A 87 2.49 16.19 -21.34
C GLU A 87 3.81 16.72 -20.75
N ASP A 88 3.89 16.83 -19.42
CA ASP A 88 5.04 17.48 -18.77
C ASP A 88 6.15 16.48 -18.42
N CYS A 89 5.79 15.23 -18.15
CA CYS A 89 6.77 14.19 -17.80
C CYS A 89 7.12 13.28 -18.99
N GLY A 90 6.35 13.31 -20.08
CA GLY A 90 6.55 12.42 -21.23
C GLY A 90 6.38 10.93 -20.88
N ARG A 91 5.60 10.62 -19.83
CA ARG A 91 5.41 9.27 -19.30
C ARG A 91 4.02 8.73 -19.61
N SER A 92 3.61 8.85 -20.87
CA SER A 92 2.36 8.26 -21.40
C SER A 92 2.27 6.74 -21.17
N ASP A 93 3.42 6.07 -21.02
CA ASP A 93 3.52 4.67 -20.61
C ASP A 93 2.87 4.41 -19.24
N LEU A 94 2.89 5.42 -18.36
CA LEU A 94 2.28 5.38 -17.04
C LEU A 94 0.76 5.66 -17.03
N ILE A 95 0.14 5.85 -18.20
CA ILE A 95 -1.28 6.24 -18.33
C ILE A 95 -2.13 5.12 -18.92
N LYS A 96 -1.53 4.10 -19.54
CA LYS A 96 -2.30 3.04 -20.22
C LYS A 96 -2.88 1.99 -19.26
N GLN A 97 -4.22 1.91 -19.30
CA GLN A 97 -5.18 0.84 -18.96
C GLN A 97 -5.12 0.06 -17.64
N THR A 98 -4.05 0.01 -16.84
CA THR A 98 -4.11 -0.73 -15.55
C THR A 98 -3.08 -0.30 -14.52
N ILE A 99 -2.82 1.00 -14.39
CA ILE A 99 -1.92 1.47 -13.33
C ILE A 99 -2.68 1.59 -12.01
N HIS A 100 -2.37 0.65 -11.14
CA HIS A 100 -2.73 0.68 -9.72
C HIS A 100 -2.16 1.97 -9.11
N ASN A 101 -2.90 2.65 -8.23
CA ASN A 101 -2.46 3.90 -7.56
C ASN A 101 -1.01 3.86 -7.03
N LYS A 102 -0.52 2.66 -6.68
CA LYS A 102 0.84 2.39 -6.23
C LYS A 102 1.94 2.77 -7.24
N SER A 103 1.73 2.59 -8.56
CA SER A 103 2.78 2.94 -9.54
C SER A 103 2.90 4.45 -9.70
N LEU A 104 1.77 5.16 -9.60
CA LEU A 104 1.71 6.63 -9.64
C LEU A 104 2.31 7.24 -8.36
N GLU A 105 1.98 6.67 -7.19
CA GLU A 105 2.65 7.01 -5.92
C GLU A 105 4.17 6.77 -6.01
N GLY A 106 4.58 5.65 -6.61
CA GLY A 106 6.00 5.32 -6.81
C GLY A 106 6.72 6.34 -7.71
N PHE A 107 6.09 6.74 -8.81
CA PHE A 107 6.61 7.75 -9.73
C PHE A 107 6.81 9.10 -9.04
N VAL A 108 5.78 9.61 -8.36
CA VAL A 108 5.86 10.89 -7.65
C VAL A 108 6.89 10.82 -6.52
N ASN A 109 6.93 9.72 -5.76
CA ASN A 109 7.94 9.54 -4.71
C ASN A 109 9.37 9.55 -5.25
N GLN A 110 9.59 9.04 -6.47
CA GLN A 110 10.91 9.08 -7.10
C GLN A 110 11.30 10.50 -7.48
N ARG A 111 10.40 11.26 -8.12
CA ARG A 111 10.63 12.68 -8.44
C ARG A 111 10.95 13.52 -7.20
N LEU A 112 10.24 13.30 -6.10
CA LEU A 112 10.51 13.99 -4.82
C LEU A 112 11.90 13.65 -4.26
N LYS A 113 12.35 12.40 -4.37
CA LYS A 113 13.71 11.99 -3.96
C LYS A 113 14.78 12.62 -4.83
N ASP A 114 14.48 12.77 -6.11
CA ASP A 114 15.39 13.33 -7.12
C ASP A 114 15.34 14.88 -7.14
N ALA A 115 14.61 15.49 -6.19
CA ALA A 115 14.39 16.94 -6.08
C ALA A 115 13.78 17.57 -7.36
N GLU A 116 13.02 16.78 -8.11
CA GLU A 116 12.31 17.24 -9.29
C GLU A 116 10.98 17.91 -8.90
N PRO A 117 10.54 18.92 -9.66
CA PRO A 117 9.29 19.62 -9.37
C PRO A 117 8.09 18.69 -9.53
N VAL A 118 7.13 18.86 -8.61
CA VAL A 118 5.86 18.14 -8.56
C VAL A 118 4.74 19.17 -8.41
N PRO A 119 3.59 19.01 -9.07
CA PRO A 119 2.52 20.01 -9.00
C PRO A 119 1.96 20.20 -7.59
N SER A 120 1.53 21.43 -7.29
CA SER A 120 1.00 21.81 -5.97
C SER A 120 -0.31 21.12 -5.58
N PHE A 121 -1.07 20.60 -6.54
CA PHE A 121 -2.27 19.80 -6.27
C PHE A 121 -1.94 18.40 -5.73
N ILE A 122 -0.67 17.97 -5.80
CA ILE A 122 -0.23 16.70 -5.24
C ILE A 122 0.16 16.91 -3.78
N SER A 123 -0.62 16.30 -2.89
CA SER A 123 -0.37 16.34 -1.45
C SER A 123 0.52 15.19 -1.03
N THR A 124 1.52 15.46 -0.19
CA THR A 124 2.39 14.43 0.38
C THR A 124 2.28 14.41 1.90
N TYR A 125 2.26 13.22 2.48
CA TYR A 125 2.28 13.05 3.94
C TYR A 125 3.14 11.85 4.33
N PHE A 126 3.79 11.94 5.49
CA PHE A 126 4.49 10.80 6.07
C PHE A 126 3.54 9.97 6.91
N LYS A 127 3.51 8.67 6.66
CA LYS A 127 2.83 7.72 7.54
C LYS A 127 3.88 6.93 8.31
N PRO A 128 3.81 6.92 9.64
CA PRO A 128 4.70 6.10 10.44
C PRO A 128 4.30 4.63 10.29
N GLY A 129 5.30 3.75 10.31
CA GLY A 129 5.14 2.31 10.21
C GLY A 129 6.31 1.59 10.87
N ILE A 130 6.22 0.27 10.92
CA ILE A 130 7.27 -0.59 11.46
C ILE A 130 7.86 -1.45 10.35
N LEU A 131 9.17 -1.43 10.25
CA LEU A 131 9.93 -2.38 9.46
C LEU A 131 10.45 -3.48 10.37
N ILE A 132 10.07 -4.73 10.09
CA ILE A 132 10.54 -5.91 10.81
C ILE A 132 11.57 -6.64 9.95
N ARG A 133 12.74 -6.96 10.51
CA ARG A 133 13.80 -7.76 9.90
C ARG A 133 14.26 -8.85 10.86
N LYS A 134 14.77 -9.98 10.35
CA LYS A 134 15.46 -10.95 11.21
C LYS A 134 16.72 -10.30 11.78
N GLY A 135 16.90 -10.40 13.09
CA GLY A 135 18.13 -9.97 13.75
C GLY A 135 19.25 -10.94 13.40
N VAL A 136 20.30 -10.43 12.76
CA VAL A 136 21.60 -11.13 12.67
C VAL A 136 22.30 -11.00 14.02
#